data_AF-A0AB37EBE9-F1
#
_entry.id   AF-A0AB37EBE9-F1
#
_cell.length_a   1.000
_cell.length_b   1.000
_cell.length_c   1.000
_cell.angle_alpha   90.00
_cell.angle_beta   90.00
_cell.angle_gamma   90.00
#
_symmetry.space_group_name_H-M   'P 1'
#
loop_
_entity.id
_entity.type
_entity.pdbx_description
1 polymer ?
#
loop_
_entity_poly.entity_id
_entity_poly.type
_entity_poly.pdbx_seq_one_letter_code
_entity_poly.pdbx_strand_id
1 'polypeptide(L)'
;MLSPLVEAFVQSPATGVVGFDGRFDWTKDGEPTSSGRLSVPGLDFVSPAGPVKGARGEIEFTSLSPAIITAPNQRLTVDSLDIGADATALDLNFAIDAAGFSIAGGSVQAGGGTVSIEPLVVPLDPTQAYSGVIVLDRVQLGDVVADSGFADKVMLDAVVSGRLPFTMDPKLGLKITAGALGAVQPGRLSIQRDVLTDVDAGGGGADVPPNMVEDLAYQAMEHLAFDVLSADVNSLDEGRISVLFHIRGRHEPPQRQELRLTVAELISREFLNRELPLPSGTQIDLTLDTTLNANQLFADIMAVNRARQGQKEPAPTPAPETGPETEPETGPETGPETGPEPEAQ
;
A
#
# COMPACT_ATOMS: atom_id res chain seq x y z
N MET A 1 -16.62 -26.16 3.37
CA MET A 1 -16.86 -25.19 2.28
C MET A 1 -17.33 -23.91 2.92
N LEU A 2 -16.70 -22.79 2.58
CA LEU A 2 -17.10 -21.46 3.04
C LEU A 2 -18.36 -21.04 2.27
N SER A 3 -19.24 -20.28 2.91
CA SER A 3 -20.44 -19.76 2.24
C SER A 3 -20.02 -18.76 1.14
N PRO A 4 -20.67 -18.76 -0.05
CA PRO A 4 -20.39 -17.78 -1.11
C PRO A 4 -20.49 -16.32 -0.65
N LEU A 5 -21.27 -16.06 0.42
CA LEU A 5 -21.42 -14.72 0.99
C LEU A 5 -20.16 -14.18 1.68
N VAL A 6 -19.26 -15.05 2.12
CA VAL A 6 -18.03 -14.67 2.84
C VAL A 6 -16.76 -14.92 2.03
N GLU A 7 -16.86 -15.53 0.86
CA GLU A 7 -15.72 -15.93 0.03
C GLU A 7 -14.85 -14.73 -0.43
N ALA A 8 -15.46 -13.55 -0.55
CA ALA A 8 -14.73 -12.31 -0.87
C ALA A 8 -13.82 -11.82 0.27
N PHE A 9 -14.07 -12.23 1.51
CA PHE A 9 -13.38 -11.73 2.70
C PHE A 9 -12.62 -12.83 3.46
N VAL A 10 -13.09 -14.07 3.37
CA VAL A 10 -12.54 -15.27 4.02
C VAL A 10 -12.18 -16.27 2.93
N GLN A 11 -10.89 -16.40 2.67
CA GLN A 11 -10.33 -17.33 1.70
C GLN A 11 -9.76 -18.56 2.41
N SER A 12 -9.65 -19.65 1.65
CA SER A 12 -9.07 -20.90 2.14
C SER A 12 -7.53 -20.81 2.24
N PRO A 13 -6.90 -21.52 3.21
CA PRO A 13 -7.53 -22.35 4.24
C PRO A 13 -8.16 -21.53 5.37
N ALA A 14 -9.37 -21.90 5.78
CA ALA A 14 -10.01 -21.38 6.99
C ALA A 14 -10.13 -22.52 8.01
N THR A 15 -9.55 -22.33 9.19
CA THR A 15 -9.50 -23.31 10.28
C THR A 15 -9.99 -22.67 11.56
N GLY A 16 -10.96 -23.29 12.23
CA GLY A 16 -11.51 -22.76 13.46
C GLY A 16 -12.96 -23.20 13.67
N VAL A 17 -13.57 -22.61 14.69
CA VAL A 17 -14.98 -22.83 15.00
C VAL A 17 -15.70 -21.50 14.91
N VAL A 18 -16.87 -21.52 14.28
CA VAL A 18 -17.80 -20.40 14.25
C VAL A 18 -19.15 -20.96 14.66
N GLY A 19 -19.77 -20.35 15.67
CA GLY A 19 -21.12 -20.67 16.11
C GLY A 19 -22.08 -19.57 15.72
N PHE A 20 -23.26 -19.90 15.22
CA PHE A 20 -24.30 -18.92 14.94
C PHE A 20 -25.65 -19.43 15.45
N ASP A 21 -26.28 -18.62 16.30
CA ASP A 21 -27.63 -18.84 16.81
C ASP A 21 -28.53 -17.73 16.27
N GLY A 22 -29.51 -18.09 15.45
CA GLY A 22 -30.47 -17.16 14.87
C GLY A 22 -31.89 -17.43 15.36
N ARG A 23 -32.67 -16.37 15.56
CA ARG A 23 -34.10 -16.44 15.90
C ARG A 23 -34.88 -15.55 14.96
N PHE A 24 -35.99 -16.10 14.47
CA PHE A 24 -37.00 -15.38 13.71
C PHE A 24 -38.34 -15.57 14.41
N ASP A 25 -39.03 -14.48 14.68
CA ASP A 25 -40.36 -14.47 15.26
C ASP A 25 -41.34 -13.89 14.25
N TRP A 26 -42.34 -14.68 13.88
CA TRP A 26 -43.42 -14.27 12.99
C TRP A 26 -44.72 -14.18 13.79
N THR A 27 -45.45 -13.09 13.59
CA THR A 27 -46.78 -12.91 14.19
C THR A 27 -47.79 -12.64 13.08
N LYS A 28 -49.06 -12.96 13.32
CA LYS A 28 -50.12 -12.88 12.30
C LYS A 28 -50.37 -11.45 11.81
N ASP A 29 -50.21 -10.47 12.69
CA ASP A 29 -50.57 -9.07 12.45
C ASP A 29 -49.39 -8.09 12.68
N GLY A 30 -48.18 -8.60 12.95
CA GLY A 30 -47.00 -7.80 13.26
C GLY A 30 -45.85 -8.01 12.28
N GLU A 31 -44.93 -7.05 12.27
CA GLU A 31 -43.73 -7.14 11.44
C GLU A 31 -42.81 -8.27 11.93
N PRO A 32 -42.26 -9.12 11.03
CA PRO A 32 -41.35 -10.17 11.43
C PRO A 32 -40.13 -9.58 12.14
N THR A 33 -39.81 -10.08 13.34
CA THR A 33 -38.59 -9.69 14.04
C THR A 33 -37.55 -10.80 13.93
N SER A 34 -36.29 -10.41 13.82
CA SER A 34 -35.18 -11.35 13.74
C SER A 34 -34.03 -10.88 14.61
N SER A 35 -33.29 -11.83 15.18
CA SER A 35 -32.11 -11.55 16.00
C SER A 35 -31.13 -12.70 15.86
N GLY A 36 -29.85 -12.46 16.11
CA GLY A 36 -28.86 -13.52 16.07
C GLY A 36 -27.65 -13.24 16.95
N ARG A 37 -26.86 -14.28 17.19
CA ARG A 37 -25.57 -14.21 17.88
C ARG A 37 -24.57 -15.03 17.09
N LEU A 38 -23.49 -14.41 16.67
CA LEU A 38 -22.35 -15.04 16.04
C LEU A 38 -21.19 -15.06 17.05
N SER A 39 -20.75 -16.26 17.40
CA SER A 39 -19.61 -16.50 18.26
C SER A 39 -18.43 -16.99 17.42
N VAL A 40 -17.30 -16.30 17.53
CA VAL A 40 -16.05 -16.66 16.90
C VAL A 40 -15.01 -16.84 18.02
N PRO A 41 -14.80 -18.05 18.55
CA PRO A 41 -13.82 -18.28 19.63
C PRO A 41 -12.36 -18.23 19.15
N GLY A 42 -12.14 -18.43 17.85
CA GLY A 42 -10.83 -18.52 17.23
C GLY A 42 -10.97 -19.02 15.80
N LEU A 43 -10.81 -18.11 14.85
CA LEU A 43 -10.83 -18.41 13.41
C LEU A 43 -9.52 -17.94 12.78
N ASP A 44 -8.84 -18.88 12.14
CA ASP A 44 -7.70 -18.62 11.26
C ASP A 44 -8.21 -18.67 9.82
N PHE A 45 -7.88 -17.68 9.01
CA PHE A 45 -8.27 -17.64 7.60
C PHE A 45 -7.32 -16.78 6.80
N VAL A 46 -7.45 -16.80 5.47
CA VAL A 46 -6.71 -15.89 4.60
C VAL A 46 -7.65 -14.78 4.15
N SER A 47 -7.35 -13.52 4.47
CA SER A 47 -8.06 -12.37 3.93
C SER A 47 -7.41 -11.93 2.61
N PRO A 48 -8.07 -11.09 1.78
CA PRO A 48 -7.41 -10.50 0.63
C PRO A 48 -6.10 -9.78 0.99
N ALA A 49 -6.06 -9.12 2.15
CA ALA A 49 -4.89 -8.39 2.62
C ALA A 49 -3.76 -9.32 3.11
N GLY A 50 -4.12 -10.53 3.58
CA GLY A 50 -3.20 -11.59 3.97
C GLY A 50 -3.71 -12.49 5.11
N PRO A 51 -2.87 -13.43 5.60
CA PRO A 51 -3.23 -14.39 6.65
C PRO A 51 -3.68 -13.73 7.95
N VAL A 52 -4.78 -14.22 8.49
CA VAL A 52 -5.38 -13.81 9.76
C VAL A 52 -5.32 -15.00 10.72
N LYS A 53 -4.78 -14.77 11.92
CA LYS A 53 -4.69 -15.80 12.97
C LYS A 53 -5.40 -15.34 14.24
N GLY A 54 -6.16 -16.25 14.82
CA GLY A 54 -6.80 -16.07 16.11
C GLY A 54 -7.86 -14.97 16.09
N ALA A 55 -8.65 -14.85 15.02
CA ALA A 55 -9.77 -13.93 15.01
C ALA A 55 -10.81 -14.35 16.05
N ARG A 56 -11.20 -13.43 16.93
CA ARG A 56 -12.16 -13.67 18.02
C ARG A 56 -13.16 -12.54 18.14
N GLY A 57 -14.42 -12.88 18.38
CA GLY A 57 -15.45 -11.88 18.58
C GLY A 57 -16.81 -12.50 18.87
N GLU A 58 -17.66 -11.71 19.51
CA GLU A 58 -19.07 -12.00 19.70
C GLU A 58 -19.86 -10.88 19.00
N ILE A 59 -20.67 -11.24 18.02
CA ILE A 59 -21.43 -10.29 17.22
C ILE A 59 -22.91 -10.58 17.44
N GLU A 60 -23.57 -9.66 18.10
CA GLU A 60 -25.02 -9.66 18.31
C GLU A 60 -25.72 -8.92 17.16
N PHE A 61 -26.68 -9.58 16.53
CA PHE A 61 -27.54 -9.06 15.48
C PHE A 61 -28.91 -8.71 16.07
N THR A 62 -29.31 -7.45 15.91
CA THR A 62 -30.64 -6.96 16.28
C THR A 62 -31.64 -7.07 15.14
N SER A 63 -31.15 -7.29 13.91
CA SER A 63 -31.95 -7.68 12.75
C SER A 63 -31.10 -8.51 11.78
N LEU A 64 -31.70 -9.59 11.24
CA LEU A 64 -31.13 -10.43 10.19
C LEU A 64 -31.84 -10.24 8.84
N SER A 65 -33.04 -9.65 8.85
CA SER A 65 -33.88 -9.41 7.68
C SER A 65 -34.92 -8.33 8.01
N PRO A 66 -35.20 -7.36 7.11
CA PRO A 66 -34.71 -7.26 5.72
C PRO A 66 -33.29 -6.71 5.58
N ALA A 67 -32.74 -6.07 6.62
CA ALA A 67 -31.37 -5.57 6.67
C ALA A 67 -30.61 -6.25 7.80
N ILE A 68 -29.30 -6.46 7.61
CA ILE A 68 -28.42 -6.99 8.65
C ILE A 68 -28.00 -5.83 9.54
N ILE A 69 -28.41 -5.85 10.81
CA ILE A 69 -28.11 -4.81 11.80
C ILE A 69 -27.51 -5.47 13.04
N THR A 70 -26.43 -4.90 13.56
CA THR A 70 -25.79 -5.35 14.81
C THR A 70 -26.13 -4.43 15.98
N ALA A 71 -25.89 -4.91 17.20
CA ALA A 71 -25.76 -4.00 18.34
C ALA A 71 -24.58 -3.03 18.12
N PRO A 72 -24.57 -1.85 18.78
CA PRO A 72 -23.45 -0.91 18.68
C PRO A 72 -22.22 -1.41 19.46
N ASN A 73 -21.03 -0.94 19.06
CA ASN A 73 -19.75 -1.20 19.74
C ASN A 73 -19.37 -2.69 19.84
N GLN A 74 -19.64 -3.47 18.79
CA GLN A 74 -19.16 -4.84 18.68
C GLN A 74 -17.64 -4.84 18.58
N ARG A 75 -17.00 -5.80 19.26
CA ARG A 75 -15.54 -5.92 19.31
C ARG A 75 -15.09 -7.18 18.60
N LEU A 76 -14.13 -7.02 17.69
CA LEU A 76 -13.43 -8.09 17.01
C LEU A 76 -11.94 -7.94 17.28
N THR A 77 -11.31 -8.99 17.79
CA THR A 77 -9.86 -9.03 18.00
C THR A 77 -9.20 -10.06 17.09
N VAL A 78 -7.95 -9.82 16.73
CA VAL A 78 -7.13 -10.76 15.95
C VAL A 78 -5.73 -10.77 16.55
N ASP A 79 -5.17 -11.96 16.76
CA ASP A 79 -3.83 -12.09 17.35
C ASP A 79 -2.74 -11.60 16.38
N SER A 80 -2.85 -11.98 15.11
CA SER A 80 -1.87 -11.64 14.09
C SER A 80 -2.53 -11.50 12.72
N LEU A 81 -2.10 -10.47 11.99
CA LEU A 81 -2.48 -10.16 10.62
C LEU A 81 -1.19 -9.87 9.84
N ASP A 82 -0.89 -10.68 8.83
CA ASP A 82 0.25 -10.45 7.95
C ASP A 82 -0.21 -9.65 6.73
N ILE A 83 0.16 -8.36 6.69
CA ILE A 83 -0.16 -7.41 5.61
C ILE A 83 1.10 -6.88 4.92
N GLY A 84 2.16 -7.70 4.87
CA GLY A 84 3.48 -7.26 4.41
C GLY A 84 4.35 -6.63 5.51
N ALA A 85 3.82 -6.56 6.72
CA ALA A 85 4.53 -6.34 7.98
C ALA A 85 3.83 -7.17 9.06
N ASP A 86 4.57 -7.62 10.06
CA ASP A 86 4.01 -8.37 11.20
C ASP A 86 3.13 -7.46 12.07
N ALA A 87 1.84 -7.39 11.72
CA ALA A 87 0.85 -6.66 12.49
C ALA A 87 0.20 -7.60 13.52
N THR A 88 0.13 -7.17 14.78
CA THR A 88 -0.33 -8.00 15.90
C THR A 88 -1.37 -7.28 16.74
N ALA A 89 -2.18 -8.06 17.46
CA ALA A 89 -3.18 -7.56 18.40
C ALA A 89 -4.12 -6.52 17.76
N LEU A 90 -4.72 -6.85 16.61
CA LEU A 90 -5.76 -6.02 16.03
C LEU A 90 -6.97 -6.04 16.96
N ASP A 91 -7.50 -4.85 17.22
CA ASP A 91 -8.70 -4.62 18.01
C ASP A 91 -9.58 -3.65 17.23
N LEU A 92 -10.78 -4.10 16.87
CA LEU A 92 -11.72 -3.38 16.03
C LEU A 92 -13.05 -3.24 16.76
N ASN A 93 -13.51 -2.00 16.89
CA ASN A 93 -14.82 -1.66 17.39
C ASN A 93 -15.70 -1.21 16.23
N PHE A 94 -16.80 -1.90 15.99
CA PHE A 94 -17.68 -1.65 14.84
C PHE A 94 -19.16 -1.82 15.17
N ALA A 95 -20.00 -1.37 14.25
CA ALA A 95 -21.43 -1.63 14.22
C ALA A 95 -21.89 -1.67 12.75
N ILE A 96 -22.93 -2.45 12.46
CA ILE A 96 -23.58 -2.49 11.16
C ILE A 96 -24.99 -1.96 11.33
N ASP A 97 -25.35 -0.94 10.56
CA ASP A 97 -26.68 -0.36 10.52
C ASP A 97 -27.12 -0.07 9.08
N ALA A 98 -28.26 0.61 8.92
CA ALA A 98 -28.81 0.96 7.62
C ALA A 98 -27.94 1.96 6.82
N ALA A 99 -27.10 2.75 7.48
CA ALA A 99 -26.16 3.68 6.84
C ALA A 99 -24.86 2.95 6.41
N GLY A 100 -24.44 1.95 7.19
CA GLY A 100 -23.50 0.93 6.73
C GLY A 100 -22.63 0.36 7.83
N PHE A 101 -21.37 0.06 7.48
CA PHE A 101 -20.38 -0.46 8.42
C PHE A 101 -19.68 0.69 9.13
N SER A 102 -20.16 0.99 10.34
CA SER A 102 -19.63 2.03 11.21
C SER A 102 -18.45 1.48 12.02
N ILE A 103 -17.25 2.00 11.78
CA ILE A 103 -16.05 1.70 12.55
C ILE A 103 -15.92 2.80 13.61
N ALA A 104 -16.09 2.45 14.88
CA ALA A 104 -15.91 3.38 16.00
C ALA A 104 -14.43 3.61 16.32
N GLY A 105 -13.58 2.65 15.95
CA GLY A 105 -12.13 2.73 16.07
C GLY A 105 -11.51 1.36 15.81
N GLY A 106 -10.27 1.37 15.34
CA GLY A 106 -9.48 0.15 15.18
C GLY A 106 -8.03 0.45 15.47
N SER A 107 -7.33 -0.48 16.10
CA SER A 107 -5.89 -0.37 16.37
C SER A 107 -5.19 -1.69 16.15
N VAL A 108 -3.94 -1.63 15.70
CA VAL A 108 -3.07 -2.77 15.53
C VAL A 108 -1.64 -2.36 15.90
N GLN A 109 -0.86 -3.28 16.45
CA GLN A 109 0.55 -3.07 16.74
C GLN A 109 1.38 -3.44 15.52
N ALA A 110 2.22 -2.53 15.05
CA ALA A 110 3.11 -2.74 13.90
C ALA A 110 4.41 -1.93 14.08
N GLY A 111 5.55 -2.53 13.73
CA GLY A 111 6.87 -1.89 13.84
C GLY A 111 7.15 -1.30 15.23
N GLY A 112 6.82 -2.02 16.31
CA GLY A 112 7.01 -1.55 17.69
C GLY A 112 6.13 -0.37 18.14
N GLY A 113 5.27 0.16 17.26
CA GLY A 113 4.30 1.22 17.54
C GLY A 113 2.85 0.79 17.31
N THR A 114 1.95 1.76 17.28
CA THR A 114 0.50 1.53 17.09
C THR A 114 0.03 2.22 15.80
N VAL A 115 -0.66 1.47 14.95
CA VAL A 115 -1.42 2.01 13.82
C VAL A 115 -2.89 1.95 14.20
N SER A 116 -3.58 3.08 14.10
CA SER A 116 -5.00 3.18 14.42
C SER A 116 -5.79 3.87 13.32
N ILE A 117 -7.09 3.69 13.33
CA ILE A 117 -8.01 4.35 12.40
C ILE A 117 -9.04 5.15 13.18
N GLU A 118 -9.26 6.39 12.75
CA GLU A 118 -10.30 7.24 13.31
C GLU A 118 -11.70 6.73 12.95
N PRO A 119 -12.73 7.13 13.70
CA PRO A 119 -14.09 6.72 13.42
C PRO A 119 -14.48 7.04 11.97
N LEU A 120 -14.96 6.04 11.24
CA LEU A 120 -15.41 6.19 9.85
C LEU A 120 -16.59 5.27 9.55
N VAL A 121 -17.35 5.62 8.52
CA VAL A 121 -18.46 4.80 8.04
C VAL A 121 -18.14 4.33 6.63
N VAL A 122 -18.13 3.01 6.45
CA VAL A 122 -18.02 2.38 5.12
C VAL A 122 -19.44 2.08 4.63
N PRO A 123 -19.89 2.71 3.54
CA PRO A 123 -21.19 2.42 2.96
C PRO A 123 -21.30 0.97 2.52
N LEU A 124 -22.51 0.41 2.57
CA LEU A 124 -22.79 -0.93 2.04
C LEU A 124 -22.89 -0.93 0.50
N ASP A 125 -23.12 0.24 -0.11
CA ASP A 125 -23.08 0.42 -1.55
C ASP A 125 -21.61 0.46 -2.02
N PRO A 126 -21.13 -0.56 -2.76
CA PRO A 126 -19.75 -0.61 -3.21
C PRO A 126 -19.41 0.45 -4.26
N THR A 127 -20.38 1.24 -4.74
CA THR A 127 -20.16 2.36 -5.65
C THR A 127 -19.96 3.70 -4.94
N GLN A 128 -20.19 3.73 -3.62
CA GLN A 128 -20.05 4.95 -2.82
C GLN A 128 -18.64 5.08 -2.23
N ALA A 129 -18.05 6.27 -2.40
CA ALA A 129 -16.77 6.59 -1.80
C ALA A 129 -16.88 6.82 -0.29
N TYR A 130 -15.81 6.52 0.45
CA TYR A 130 -15.71 6.78 1.89
C TYR A 130 -14.35 7.37 2.25
N SER A 131 -14.29 8.11 3.34
CA SER A 131 -13.06 8.75 3.81
C SER A 131 -12.77 8.34 5.25
N GLY A 132 -11.49 8.32 5.60
CA GLY A 132 -11.03 8.02 6.95
C GLY A 132 -9.66 8.63 7.21
N VAL A 133 -9.17 8.47 8.43
CA VAL A 133 -7.83 8.90 8.81
C VAL A 133 -7.12 7.75 9.49
N ILE A 134 -5.96 7.37 8.95
CA ILE A 134 -5.04 6.43 9.60
C ILE A 134 -4.08 7.26 10.45
N VAL A 135 -3.88 6.85 11.69
CA VAL A 135 -2.98 7.52 12.65
C VAL A 135 -1.87 6.54 13.01
N LEU A 136 -0.63 6.97 12.80
CA LEU A 136 0.55 6.21 13.18
C LEU A 136 1.12 6.85 14.45
N ASP A 137 1.31 6.03 15.48
CA ASP A 137 1.95 6.43 16.73
C ASP A 137 3.21 5.59 16.96
N ARG A 138 4.35 6.26 16.94
CA ARG A 138 5.70 5.74 17.16
C ARG A 138 6.02 4.43 16.41
N VAL A 139 5.71 4.37 15.12
CA VAL A 139 5.99 3.19 14.27
C VAL A 139 7.44 3.23 13.77
N GLN A 140 8.21 2.18 14.01
CA GLN A 140 9.55 1.96 13.48
C GLN A 140 9.45 1.51 12.01
N LEU A 141 9.85 2.38 11.08
CA LEU A 141 9.82 2.07 9.65
C LEU A 141 10.85 1.02 9.24
N GLY A 142 11.94 0.88 9.99
CA GLY A 142 12.98 -0.11 9.72
C GLY A 142 12.47 -1.54 9.74
N ASP A 143 11.61 -1.88 10.70
CA ASP A 143 11.04 -3.22 10.82
C ASP A 143 10.10 -3.52 9.64
N VAL A 144 9.31 -2.53 9.23
CA VAL A 144 8.40 -2.62 8.07
C VAL A 144 9.19 -2.79 6.75
N VAL A 145 10.29 -2.06 6.58
CA VAL A 145 11.14 -2.16 5.38
C VAL A 145 11.92 -3.48 5.37
N ALA A 146 12.37 -3.96 6.53
CA ALA A 146 13.07 -5.24 6.64
C ALA A 146 12.19 -6.41 6.15
N ASP A 147 10.91 -6.39 6.51
CA ASP A 147 9.94 -7.41 6.12
C ASP A 147 9.54 -7.35 4.63
N SER A 148 9.81 -6.24 3.95
CA SER A 148 9.43 -6.01 2.55
C SER A 148 10.45 -6.49 1.50
N GLY A 149 11.60 -7.02 1.93
CA GLY A 149 12.66 -7.53 1.03
C GLY A 149 13.63 -6.46 0.51
N PHE A 150 13.51 -5.22 0.96
CA PHE A 150 14.44 -4.12 0.66
C PHE A 150 15.56 -3.94 1.71
N ALA A 151 15.60 -4.83 2.72
CA ALA A 151 16.51 -4.77 3.86
C ALA A 151 17.99 -4.63 3.46
N ASP A 152 18.41 -5.29 2.38
CA ASP A 152 19.80 -5.31 1.94
C ASP A 152 20.22 -4.04 1.19
N LYS A 153 19.26 -3.15 0.87
CA LYS A 153 19.46 -1.99 -0.01
C LYS A 153 19.15 -0.64 0.66
N VAL A 154 18.23 -0.64 1.62
CA VAL A 154 17.81 0.55 2.36
C VAL A 154 17.81 0.22 3.85
N MET A 155 18.64 0.92 4.61
CA MET A 155 18.60 0.90 6.07
C MET A 155 17.93 2.18 6.54
N LEU A 156 16.73 2.04 7.11
CA LEU A 156 15.96 3.14 7.66
C LEU A 156 15.71 2.89 9.13
N ASP A 157 16.45 3.58 10.00
CA ASP A 157 16.19 3.62 11.42
C ASP A 157 15.43 4.91 11.73
N ALA A 158 14.10 4.84 11.68
CA ALA A 158 13.22 5.97 11.91
C ALA A 158 11.94 5.54 12.63
N VAL A 159 11.70 6.11 13.81
CA VAL A 159 10.40 6.06 14.48
C VAL A 159 9.58 7.25 14.03
N VAL A 160 8.45 7.00 13.36
CA VAL A 160 7.58 8.04 12.83
C VAL A 160 6.21 8.07 13.51
N SER A 161 5.59 9.23 13.48
CA SER A 161 4.20 9.43 13.88
C SER A 161 3.54 10.43 12.95
N GLY A 162 2.24 10.32 12.78
CA GLY A 162 1.54 11.18 11.85
C GLY A 162 0.13 10.72 11.52
N ARG A 163 -0.47 11.42 10.57
CA ARG A 163 -1.85 11.22 10.15
C ARG A 163 -1.90 11.13 8.65
N LEU A 164 -2.62 10.14 8.14
CA LEU A 164 -2.83 9.89 6.73
C LEU A 164 -4.34 9.91 6.45
N PRO A 165 -4.91 11.09 6.14
CA PRO A 165 -6.28 11.20 5.66
C PRO A 165 -6.36 10.56 4.28
N PHE A 166 -7.34 9.68 4.10
CA PHE A 166 -7.57 8.99 2.84
C PHE A 166 -9.04 9.06 2.42
N THR A 167 -9.27 8.88 1.14
CA THR A 167 -10.57 8.66 0.51
C THR A 167 -10.43 7.44 -0.40
N MET A 168 -11.31 6.47 -0.23
CA MET A 168 -11.43 5.31 -1.10
C MET A 168 -12.58 5.58 -2.07
N ASP A 169 -12.26 5.74 -3.35
CA ASP A 169 -13.25 5.84 -4.43
C ASP A 169 -13.27 4.53 -5.23
N PRO A 170 -14.43 3.90 -5.46
CA PRO A 170 -14.50 2.62 -6.17
C PRO A 170 -14.00 2.66 -7.63
N LYS A 171 -13.96 3.83 -8.27
CA LYS A 171 -13.48 4.01 -9.65
C LYS A 171 -12.03 4.48 -9.69
N LEU A 172 -11.66 5.42 -8.81
CA LEU A 172 -10.34 6.05 -8.83
C LEU A 172 -9.33 5.36 -7.89
N GLY A 173 -9.80 4.53 -6.97
CA GLY A 173 -8.98 3.84 -5.98
C GLY A 173 -8.68 4.68 -4.73
N LEU A 174 -7.60 4.31 -4.04
CA LEU A 174 -7.15 4.98 -2.82
C LEU A 174 -6.53 6.35 -3.14
N LYS A 175 -7.05 7.40 -2.50
CA LYS A 175 -6.49 8.76 -2.56
C LYS A 175 -6.13 9.24 -1.17
N ILE A 176 -4.85 9.54 -0.93
CA ILE A 176 -4.35 10.18 0.29
C ILE A 176 -4.28 11.69 0.04
N THR A 177 -4.77 12.50 0.99
CA THR A 177 -4.72 13.97 0.87
C THR A 177 -4.21 14.56 2.16
N ALA A 178 -3.20 15.42 2.06
CA ALA A 178 -2.55 16.07 3.20
C ALA A 178 -2.10 15.05 4.27
N GLY A 179 -1.54 13.91 3.82
CA GLY A 179 -0.87 12.98 4.71
C GLY A 179 0.42 13.61 5.21
N ALA A 180 0.67 13.54 6.52
CA ALA A 180 1.86 14.11 7.13
C ALA A 180 2.43 13.11 8.13
N LEU A 181 3.69 12.76 7.95
CA LEU A 181 4.46 11.89 8.83
C LEU A 181 5.71 12.64 9.29
N GLY A 182 6.09 12.45 10.55
CA GLY A 182 7.29 13.05 11.12
C GLY A 182 8.01 12.05 12.01
N ALA A 183 9.33 12.01 11.92
CA ALA A 183 10.15 11.31 12.88
C ALA A 183 10.02 11.98 14.25
N VAL A 184 9.73 11.18 15.27
CA VAL A 184 9.58 11.66 16.65
C VAL A 184 10.91 11.68 17.41
N GLN A 185 11.96 11.14 16.80
CA GLN A 185 13.32 11.14 17.32
C GLN A 185 14.34 11.13 16.17
N PRO A 186 15.59 11.56 16.43
CA PRO A 186 16.69 11.40 15.48
C PRO A 186 16.92 9.94 15.11
N GLY A 187 17.48 9.70 13.93
CA GLY A 187 17.73 8.35 13.43
C GLY A 187 18.76 8.30 12.31
N ARG A 188 18.82 7.17 11.61
CA ARG A 188 19.76 6.95 10.51
C ARG A 188 19.05 6.51 9.25
N LEU A 189 19.55 7.02 8.14
CA LEU A 189 19.15 6.65 6.79
C LEU A 189 20.40 6.29 5.99
N SER A 190 20.36 5.13 5.36
CA SER A 190 21.38 4.70 4.41
C SER A 190 20.65 4.17 3.18
N ILE A 191 20.82 4.87 2.07
CA ILE A 191 20.30 4.43 0.76
C ILE A 191 21.49 4.12 -0.12
N GLN A 192 21.56 2.90 -0.65
CA GLN A 192 22.60 2.52 -1.59
C GLN A 192 22.39 3.18 -2.96
N ARG A 193 23.50 3.48 -3.64
CA ARG A 193 23.51 4.08 -4.97
C ARG A 193 22.72 3.26 -6.00
N ASP A 194 22.76 1.92 -5.89
CA ASP A 194 22.10 0.99 -6.81
C ASP A 194 20.56 1.08 -6.82
N VAL A 195 19.96 1.75 -5.82
CA VAL A 195 18.50 1.92 -5.69
C VAL A 195 18.04 3.28 -6.24
N LEU A 196 18.98 4.19 -6.49
CA LEU A 196 18.70 5.57 -6.85
C LEU A 196 18.94 5.74 -8.35
N THR A 197 17.96 5.35 -9.17
CA THR A 197 18.06 5.47 -10.63
C THR A 197 17.60 6.83 -11.18
N ASP A 198 17.09 7.73 -10.34
CA ASP A 198 16.38 8.94 -10.79
C ASP A 198 16.51 10.13 -9.81
N VAL A 199 17.72 10.44 -9.32
CA VAL A 199 17.96 11.64 -8.51
C VAL A 199 18.56 12.73 -9.39
N ASP A 200 17.73 13.70 -9.79
CA ASP A 200 18.17 14.89 -10.53
C ASP A 200 18.72 15.92 -9.52
N ALA A 201 20.03 15.91 -9.28
CA ALA A 201 20.69 16.79 -8.32
C ALA A 201 20.88 18.20 -8.91
N GLY A 202 19.78 18.95 -9.02
CA GLY A 202 19.80 20.35 -9.45
C GLY A 202 20.43 21.26 -8.38
N GLY A 203 21.60 21.83 -8.65
CA GLY A 203 22.23 22.78 -7.71
C GLY A 203 23.65 23.25 -8.02
N GLY A 204 24.35 22.61 -8.96
CA GLY A 204 25.66 23.08 -9.42
C GLY A 204 25.54 24.34 -10.29
N GLY A 205 26.25 25.41 -9.95
CA GLY A 205 26.45 26.53 -10.89
C GLY A 205 27.08 26.03 -12.19
N ALA A 206 26.92 26.77 -13.29
CA ALA A 206 27.29 26.36 -14.67
C ALA A 206 28.75 25.90 -14.89
N ASP A 207 29.62 26.06 -13.88
CA ASP A 207 31.04 25.72 -13.89
C ASP A 207 31.39 24.42 -13.12
N VAL A 208 30.43 23.72 -12.53
CA VAL A 208 30.67 22.45 -11.79
C VAL A 208 30.25 21.26 -12.64
N PRO A 209 31.10 20.22 -12.81
CA PRO A 209 30.72 19.02 -13.53
C PRO A 209 29.46 18.37 -12.91
N PRO A 210 28.44 18.00 -13.70
CA PRO A 210 27.18 17.43 -13.18
C PRO A 210 27.42 16.18 -12.31
N ASN A 211 28.32 15.30 -12.77
CA ASN A 211 28.69 14.08 -12.07
C ASN A 211 29.23 14.33 -10.65
N MET A 212 29.93 15.44 -10.40
CA MET A 212 30.49 15.74 -9.08
C MET A 212 29.40 16.10 -8.06
N VAL A 213 28.37 16.83 -8.48
CA VAL A 213 27.26 17.23 -7.59
C VAL A 213 26.41 16.01 -7.25
N GLU A 214 26.15 15.16 -8.25
CA GLU A 214 25.48 13.88 -8.08
C GLU A 214 26.24 12.96 -7.12
N ASP A 215 27.55 12.76 -7.31
CA ASP A 215 28.37 11.91 -6.45
C ASP A 215 28.38 12.40 -4.99
N LEU A 216 28.36 13.72 -4.78
CA LEU A 216 28.29 14.32 -3.45
C LEU A 216 26.92 14.06 -2.79
N ALA A 217 25.83 14.19 -3.55
CA ALA A 217 24.48 13.92 -3.09
C ALA A 217 24.31 12.42 -2.73
N TYR A 218 24.85 11.52 -3.53
CA TYR A 218 24.84 10.08 -3.23
C TYR A 218 25.60 9.76 -1.93
N GLN A 219 26.81 10.29 -1.77
CA GLN A 219 27.59 10.11 -0.53
C GLN A 219 26.85 10.67 0.70
N ALA A 220 26.15 11.79 0.55
CA ALA A 220 25.38 12.38 1.63
C ALA A 220 24.26 11.44 2.13
N MET A 221 23.61 10.71 1.22
CA MET A 221 22.50 9.80 1.53
C MET A 221 22.92 8.39 1.96
N GLU A 222 24.14 7.97 1.60
CA GLU A 222 24.66 6.65 1.96
C GLU A 222 24.83 6.49 3.48
N HIS A 223 25.23 7.54 4.19
CA HIS A 223 25.40 7.52 5.65
C HIS A 223 24.85 8.80 6.29
N LEU A 224 23.53 8.95 6.25
CA LEU A 224 22.85 10.11 6.77
C LEU A 224 22.36 9.85 8.21
N ALA A 225 22.78 10.69 9.15
CA ALA A 225 22.14 10.80 10.46
C ALA A 225 21.20 12.01 10.43
N PHE A 226 19.90 11.81 10.63
CA PHE A 226 18.93 12.89 10.61
C PHE A 226 18.56 13.33 12.03
N ASP A 227 18.43 14.64 12.22
CA ASP A 227 17.85 15.24 13.41
C ASP A 227 16.35 15.48 13.22
N VAL A 228 15.94 15.79 11.98
CA VAL A 228 14.54 15.99 11.58
C VAL A 228 14.28 15.25 10.27
N LEU A 229 13.23 14.46 10.27
CA LEU A 229 12.71 13.79 9.08
C LEU A 229 11.19 14.02 9.07
N SER A 230 10.67 14.59 7.99
CA SER A 230 9.23 14.69 7.76
C SER A 230 8.89 14.31 6.33
N ALA A 231 7.70 13.78 6.11
CA ALA A 231 7.20 13.37 4.81
C ALA A 231 5.77 13.85 4.63
N ASP A 232 5.53 14.58 3.54
CA ASP A 232 4.18 14.92 3.09
C ASP A 232 3.76 13.92 2.01
N VAL A 233 2.63 13.24 2.24
CA VAL A 233 2.11 12.17 1.40
C VAL A 233 0.82 12.65 0.75
N ASN A 234 0.83 12.70 -0.58
CA ASN A 234 -0.35 13.08 -1.36
C ASN A 234 -0.51 12.16 -2.56
N SER A 235 -1.75 11.80 -2.86
CA SER A 235 -2.07 11.11 -4.11
C SER A 235 -2.17 12.11 -5.26
N LEU A 236 -1.49 11.79 -6.34
CA LEU A 236 -1.57 12.43 -7.64
C LEU A 236 -2.62 11.72 -8.53
N ASP A 237 -2.80 12.23 -9.73
CA ASP A 237 -3.63 11.58 -10.75
C ASP A 237 -3.11 10.18 -11.10
N GLU A 238 -4.02 9.35 -11.64
CA GLU A 238 -3.74 7.97 -12.07
C GLU A 238 -3.30 7.03 -10.93
N GLY A 239 -3.60 7.38 -9.68
CA GLY A 239 -3.26 6.57 -8.52
C GLY A 239 -1.77 6.57 -8.19
N ARG A 240 -1.02 7.59 -8.61
CA ARG A 240 0.34 7.84 -8.12
C ARG A 240 0.30 8.48 -6.73
N ILE A 241 1.32 8.29 -5.92
CA ILE A 241 1.56 8.96 -4.65
C ILE A 241 2.84 9.79 -4.81
N SER A 242 2.76 11.10 -4.56
CA SER A 242 3.93 11.91 -4.27
C SER A 242 4.24 11.84 -2.78
N VAL A 243 5.48 11.54 -2.45
CA VAL A 243 6.03 11.67 -1.11
C VAL A 243 7.13 12.72 -1.15
N LEU A 244 6.90 13.83 -0.46
CA LEU A 244 7.86 14.91 -0.32
C LEU A 244 8.56 14.79 1.02
N PHE A 245 9.79 14.29 1.00
CA PHE A 245 10.61 14.16 2.21
C PHE A 245 11.39 15.44 2.45
N HIS A 246 11.38 15.91 3.69
CA HIS A 246 12.26 16.94 4.19
C HIS A 246 13.18 16.32 5.24
N ILE A 247 14.47 16.36 4.97
CA ILE A 247 15.49 15.69 5.78
C ILE A 247 16.51 16.73 6.19
N ARG A 248 16.67 16.93 7.50
CA ARG A 248 17.76 17.73 8.06
C ARG A 248 18.61 16.88 8.96
N GLY A 249 19.91 16.89 8.68
CA GLY A 249 20.85 16.01 9.36
C GLY A 249 22.28 16.29 8.99
N ARG A 250 23.10 15.26 9.08
CA ARG A 250 24.53 15.33 8.79
C ARG A 250 25.06 14.01 8.26
N HIS A 251 26.12 14.11 7.45
CA HIS A 251 26.85 12.93 7.00
C HIS A 251 27.67 12.34 8.15
N GLU A 252 27.36 11.11 8.55
CA GLU A 252 28.00 10.44 9.70
C GLU A 252 28.47 9.03 9.33
N PRO A 253 29.55 8.93 8.51
CA PRO A 253 30.09 7.65 8.06
C PRO A 253 30.77 6.88 9.20
N PRO A 254 30.87 5.54 9.11
CA PRO A 254 31.44 4.70 10.17
C PRO A 254 32.90 5.04 10.53
N GLN A 255 33.68 5.49 9.54
CA GLN A 255 35.03 6.00 9.71
C GLN A 255 35.07 7.49 9.40
N ARG A 256 35.78 8.25 10.24
CA ARG A 256 35.86 9.70 10.09
C ARG A 256 36.62 10.06 8.81
N GLN A 257 35.99 10.85 7.95
CA GLN A 257 36.52 11.34 6.69
C GLN A 257 36.85 12.83 6.79
N GLU A 258 38.03 13.22 6.31
CA GLU A 258 38.49 14.60 6.23
C GLU A 258 38.80 14.96 4.78
N LEU A 259 38.23 16.06 4.28
CA LEU A 259 38.60 16.59 2.97
C LEU A 259 39.93 17.34 3.08
N ARG A 260 40.98 16.78 2.47
CA ARG A 260 42.31 17.41 2.39
C ARG A 260 42.52 17.94 0.97
N LEU A 261 42.54 19.27 0.85
CA LEU A 261 42.88 19.97 -0.39
C LEU A 261 44.23 20.65 -0.23
N THR A 262 45.09 20.53 -1.22
CA THR A 262 46.31 21.34 -1.29
C THR A 262 46.02 22.71 -1.90
N VAL A 263 46.81 23.72 -1.53
CA VAL A 263 46.65 25.09 -2.08
C VAL A 263 46.86 25.10 -3.60
N ALA A 264 47.73 24.23 -4.12
CA ALA A 264 47.96 24.07 -5.55
C ALA A 264 46.72 23.53 -6.27
N GLU A 265 46.05 22.52 -5.71
CA GLU A 265 44.81 21.95 -6.27
C GLU A 265 43.66 22.96 -6.27
N LEU A 266 43.55 23.80 -5.24
CA LEU A 266 42.54 24.86 -5.17
C LEU A 266 42.72 25.90 -6.28
N ILE A 267 43.97 26.20 -6.64
CA ILE A 267 44.32 27.15 -7.70
C ILE A 267 44.15 26.51 -9.09
N SER A 268 44.57 25.25 -9.26
CA SER A 268 44.50 24.53 -10.54
C SER A 268 43.09 24.05 -10.88
N ARG A 269 42.17 24.05 -9.90
CA ARG A 269 40.84 23.44 -9.99
C ARG A 269 40.87 21.94 -10.31
N GLU A 270 42.00 21.27 -10.11
CA GLU A 270 42.13 19.82 -10.35
C GLU A 270 41.22 18.99 -9.44
N PHE A 271 40.81 19.55 -8.29
CA PHE A 271 39.85 18.91 -7.40
C PHE A 271 38.51 18.62 -8.08
N LEU A 272 38.15 19.35 -9.15
CA LEU A 272 36.91 19.15 -9.93
C LEU A 272 36.90 17.85 -10.75
N ASN A 273 38.06 17.23 -10.98
CA ASN A 273 38.21 16.04 -11.82
C ASN A 273 38.34 14.72 -11.02
N ARG A 274 38.16 14.76 -9.70
CA ARG A 274 38.27 13.58 -8.83
C ARG A 274 37.05 13.46 -7.92
N GLU A 275 36.72 12.23 -7.54
CA GLU A 275 35.73 11.96 -6.49
C GLU A 275 36.25 12.53 -5.16
N LEU A 276 35.52 13.49 -4.59
CA LEU A 276 35.85 14.10 -3.32
C LEU A 276 35.04 13.43 -2.21
N PRO A 277 35.69 12.88 -1.17
CA PRO A 277 34.97 12.31 -0.04
C PRO A 277 34.28 13.42 0.75
N LEU A 278 33.00 13.23 1.05
CA LEU A 278 32.22 14.15 1.89
C LEU A 278 32.79 14.14 3.33
N PRO A 279 33.20 15.29 3.89
CA PRO A 279 33.68 15.34 5.28
C PRO A 279 32.62 14.83 6.27
N SER A 280 33.07 14.13 7.32
CA SER A 280 32.18 13.77 8.42
C SER A 280 31.63 15.02 9.12
N GLY A 281 30.34 15.01 9.43
CA GLY A 281 29.64 16.12 10.06
C GLY A 281 29.20 17.22 9.09
N THR A 282 29.31 17.00 7.77
CA THR A 282 28.74 17.92 6.77
C THR A 282 27.23 18.00 6.97
N GLN A 283 26.71 19.21 7.13
CA GLN A 283 25.28 19.47 7.31
C GLN A 283 24.54 19.17 6.00
N ILE A 284 23.40 18.50 6.12
CA ILE A 284 22.57 18.06 5.02
C ILE A 284 21.17 18.63 5.25
N ASP A 285 20.69 19.40 4.28
CA ASP A 285 19.30 19.85 4.18
C ASP A 285 18.80 19.45 2.80
N LEU A 286 17.95 18.42 2.75
CA LEU A 286 17.50 17.80 1.51
C LEU A 286 15.98 17.81 1.47
N THR A 287 15.46 18.19 0.31
CA THR A 287 14.07 17.97 -0.06
C THR A 287 14.06 16.97 -1.19
N LEU A 288 13.50 15.79 -0.94
CA LEU A 288 13.40 14.71 -1.92
C LEU A 288 11.95 14.57 -2.35
N ASP A 289 11.67 14.86 -3.62
CA ASP A 289 10.39 14.57 -4.23
C ASP A 289 10.45 13.17 -4.85
N THR A 290 9.65 12.25 -4.33
CA THR A 290 9.56 10.88 -4.84
C THR A 290 8.13 10.59 -5.27
N THR A 291 7.97 10.09 -6.48
CA THR A 291 6.67 9.60 -6.97
C THR A 291 6.65 8.08 -6.99
N LEU A 292 5.65 7.48 -6.35
CA LEU A 292 5.40 6.04 -6.31
C LEU A 292 4.06 5.76 -7.02
N ASN A 293 3.88 4.60 -7.63
CA ASN A 293 2.57 4.18 -8.14
C ASN A 293 1.83 3.41 -7.03
N ALA A 294 0.75 3.98 -6.48
CA ALA A 294 0.03 3.40 -5.34
C ALA A 294 -0.68 2.10 -5.71
N ASN A 295 -1.28 2.08 -6.90
CA ASN A 295 -2.00 0.91 -7.40
C ASN A 295 -1.03 -0.24 -7.61
N GLN A 296 0.15 0.04 -8.16
CA GLN A 296 1.21 -0.95 -8.30
C GLN A 296 1.77 -1.38 -6.94
N LEU A 297 2.04 -0.46 -6.03
CA LEU A 297 2.54 -0.78 -4.69
C LEU A 297 1.56 -1.68 -3.91
N PHE A 298 0.28 -1.35 -3.93
CA PHE A 298 -0.76 -2.17 -3.31
C PHE A 298 -0.85 -3.54 -3.99
N ALA A 299 -0.87 -3.58 -5.32
CA ALA A 299 -0.90 -4.83 -6.07
C ALA A 299 0.33 -5.71 -5.83
N ASP A 300 1.52 -5.10 -5.72
CA ASP A 300 2.80 -5.75 -5.48
C ASP A 300 2.87 -6.31 -4.06
N ILE A 301 2.46 -5.55 -3.05
CA ILE A 301 2.32 -6.05 -1.67
C ILE A 301 1.35 -7.23 -1.64
N MET A 302 0.19 -7.10 -2.30
CA MET A 302 -0.79 -8.18 -2.40
C MET A 302 -0.25 -9.39 -3.18
N ALA A 303 0.60 -9.17 -4.19
CA ALA A 303 1.25 -10.23 -4.96
C ALA A 303 2.34 -10.94 -4.16
N VAL A 304 3.17 -10.20 -3.42
CA VAL A 304 4.18 -10.74 -2.51
C VAL A 304 3.51 -11.56 -1.41
N ASN A 305 2.42 -11.05 -0.84
CA ASN A 305 1.62 -11.79 0.14
C ASN A 305 1.09 -13.09 -0.49
N ARG A 306 0.52 -13.05 -1.71
CA ARG A 306 0.09 -14.26 -2.45
C ARG A 306 1.23 -15.25 -2.75
N ALA A 307 2.42 -14.76 -3.11
CA ALA A 307 3.58 -15.58 -3.41
C ALA A 307 4.11 -16.29 -2.14
N ARG A 308 4.15 -15.58 -1.00
CA ARG A 308 4.45 -16.16 0.32
C ARG A 308 3.42 -17.22 0.74
N GLN A 309 2.19 -17.09 0.27
CA GLN A 309 1.09 -18.02 0.53
C GLN A 309 1.12 -19.29 -0.35
N GLY A 310 2.09 -19.44 -1.27
CA GLY A 310 2.19 -20.60 -2.16
C GLY A 310 1.03 -20.73 -3.15
N GLN A 311 0.26 -19.66 -3.35
CA GLN A 311 -0.84 -19.65 -4.30
C GLN A 311 -0.30 -19.33 -5.70
N LYS A 312 -0.53 -20.26 -6.63
CA LYS A 312 -0.09 -20.18 -8.03
C LYS A 312 -0.72 -18.96 -8.70
N GLU A 313 0.10 -18.18 -9.37
CA GLU A 313 -0.28 -17.07 -10.25
C GLU A 313 -1.47 -17.50 -11.15
N PRO A 314 -2.60 -16.76 -11.18
CA PRO A 314 -3.52 -16.95 -12.28
C PRO A 314 -2.74 -16.58 -13.54
N ALA A 315 -2.66 -17.54 -14.47
CA ALA A 315 -1.94 -17.37 -15.73
C ALA A 315 -2.34 -16.04 -16.38
N PRO A 316 -1.40 -15.30 -16.98
CA PRO A 316 -1.73 -14.07 -17.69
C PRO A 316 -2.83 -14.37 -18.69
N THR A 317 -3.93 -13.62 -18.59
CA THR A 317 -5.01 -13.67 -19.57
C THR A 317 -4.36 -13.48 -20.95
N PRO A 318 -4.50 -14.44 -21.89
CA PRO A 318 -4.02 -14.23 -23.23
C PRO A 318 -4.65 -12.95 -23.77
N ALA A 319 -3.82 -12.06 -24.31
CA ALA A 319 -4.30 -10.93 -25.08
C ALA A 319 -5.34 -11.44 -26.11
N PRO A 320 -6.44 -10.71 -26.35
CA PRO A 320 -7.45 -11.14 -27.30
C PRO A 320 -6.77 -11.42 -28.64
N GLU A 321 -6.85 -12.67 -29.08
CA GLU A 321 -6.44 -13.09 -30.42
C GLU A 321 -7.13 -12.17 -31.41
N THR A 322 -6.36 -11.31 -32.05
CA THR A 322 -6.78 -10.64 -33.27
C THR A 322 -7.02 -11.72 -34.32
N GLY A 323 -8.28 -12.01 -34.60
CA GLY A 323 -8.69 -12.70 -35.82
C GLY A 323 -9.92 -12.02 -36.40
N PRO A 324 -10.14 -12.05 -37.73
CA PRO A 324 -9.30 -12.58 -38.80
C PRO A 324 -8.78 -11.48 -39.75
N GLU A 325 -7.54 -11.60 -40.20
CA GLU A 325 -7.08 -10.88 -41.38
C GLU A 325 -7.68 -11.59 -42.61
N THR A 326 -8.67 -10.96 -43.22
CA THR A 326 -9.29 -11.40 -44.48
C THR A 326 -8.23 -11.47 -45.58
N GLU A 327 -7.88 -12.68 -46.01
CA GLU A 327 -7.18 -12.89 -47.28
C GLU A 327 -8.02 -12.35 -48.45
N PRO A 328 -7.42 -11.69 -49.44
CA PRO A 328 -8.14 -11.24 -50.62
C PRO A 328 -8.38 -12.41 -51.58
N GLU A 329 -9.65 -12.60 -51.95
CA GLU A 329 -10.09 -13.56 -52.97
C GLU A 329 -9.32 -13.39 -54.28
N THR A 330 -8.60 -14.44 -54.67
CA THR A 330 -8.18 -14.66 -56.05
C THR A 330 -9.27 -15.46 -56.79
N GLY A 331 -9.95 -14.84 -57.74
CA GLY A 331 -10.53 -15.55 -58.89
C GLY A 331 -9.74 -15.25 -60.17
N PRO A 332 -10.06 -15.84 -61.34
CA PRO A 332 -10.92 -17.00 -61.60
C PRO A 332 -10.23 -18.07 -62.49
N GLU A 333 -10.78 -19.29 -62.56
CA GLU A 333 -10.55 -20.17 -63.71
C GLU A 333 -11.87 -20.70 -64.27
N THR A 334 -11.92 -20.70 -65.59
CA THR A 334 -13.05 -20.77 -66.50
C THR A 334 -13.49 -22.20 -66.85
N GLY A 335 -14.79 -22.42 -67.06
CA GLY A 335 -15.33 -23.59 -67.76
C GLY A 335 -16.86 -23.58 -67.85
N PRO A 336 -17.49 -24.11 -68.92
CA PRO A 336 -18.36 -23.26 -69.76
C PRO A 336 -19.86 -23.61 -69.79
N GLU A 337 -20.60 -22.64 -70.35
CA GLU A 337 -21.82 -22.72 -71.19
C GLU A 337 -23.01 -23.58 -70.77
N THR A 338 -24.16 -22.92 -70.60
CA THR A 338 -25.38 -23.03 -71.45
C THR A 338 -26.42 -22.11 -70.80
N GLY A 339 -26.82 -21.01 -71.41
CA GLY A 339 -27.89 -20.95 -72.41
C GLY A 339 -29.12 -20.24 -71.78
N PRO A 340 -29.86 -19.39 -72.50
CA PRO A 340 -30.39 -18.15 -71.92
C PRO A 340 -31.91 -18.13 -71.67
N GLU A 341 -32.36 -16.98 -71.16
CA GLU A 341 -33.62 -16.29 -71.49
C GLU A 341 -34.85 -16.45 -70.55
N PRO A 342 -35.84 -15.52 -70.58
CA PRO A 342 -35.90 -14.34 -69.70
C PRO A 342 -37.30 -14.14 -69.05
N GLU A 343 -37.56 -12.92 -68.57
CA GLU A 343 -38.87 -12.32 -68.25
C GLU A 343 -39.54 -12.79 -66.94
N ALA A 344 -40.30 -11.99 -66.20
CA ALA A 344 -40.59 -10.55 -66.15
C ALA A 344 -41.39 -10.31 -64.85
N GLN A 345 -41.56 -9.03 -64.53
CA GLN A 345 -42.47 -8.41 -63.53
C GLN A 345 -41.90 -8.26 -62.12
#